data_AF-D2U8Y5-F1
#
_entry.id   AF-D2U8Y5-F1
#
_cell.length_a   1.000
_cell.length_b   1.000
_cell.length_c   1.000
_cell.angle_alpha   90.00
_cell.angle_beta   90.00
_cell.angle_gamma   90.00
#
_symmetry.space_group_name_H-M   'P 1'
#
loop_
_entity.id
_entity.type
_entity.pdbx_description
1 polymer ?
#
loop_
_entity_poly.entity_id
_entity_poly.type
_entity_poly.pdbx_seq_one_letter_code
_entity_poly.pdbx_strand_id
1 'polypeptide(L)'
;MRLKFAGRCKDLDFAPSIAITHFGSEISTRFDDVLVLGGGPTTIRLPCRIERIRPLDVKALRASEKALREANMQERTRPASGG
;
A
#
# COMPACT_ATOMS: atom_id res chain seq x y z
N MET A 1 -0.80 -5.36 0.08
CA MET A 1 -0.23 -5.72 1.39
C MET A 1 -0.48 -4.54 2.32
N ARG A 2 -1.02 -4.74 3.53
CA ARG A 2 -1.30 -3.63 4.46
C ARG A 2 -0.55 -3.83 5.76
N LEU A 3 0.18 -2.80 6.18
CA LEU A 3 0.90 -2.76 7.45
C LEU A 3 0.00 -2.20 8.55
N LYS A 4 0.13 -2.75 9.75
CA LYS A 4 -0.45 -2.23 10.99
C LYS A 4 0.68 -2.00 11.97
N PHE A 5 0.67 -0.84 12.61
CA PHE A 5 1.67 -0.42 13.59
C PHE A 5 1.10 -0.51 15.00
N ALA A 6 1.96 -0.70 16.00
CA ALA A 6 1.59 -0.82 17.41
C ALA A 6 1.07 0.50 18.03
N GLY A 7 0.95 1.56 17.22
CA GLY A 7 0.47 2.90 17.58
C GLY A 7 0.33 3.78 16.34
N ARG A 8 0.09 5.08 16.53
CA ARG A 8 0.11 6.03 15.40
C ARG A 8 1.55 6.20 14.92
N CYS A 9 1.78 6.05 13.62
CA CYS A 9 3.04 6.42 13.01
C CYS A 9 2.98 7.89 12.63
N LYS A 10 3.80 8.71 13.28
CA LYS A 10 3.79 10.16 13.07
C LYS A 10 4.14 10.49 11.63
N ASP A 11 3.40 11.43 11.04
CA ASP A 11 3.62 11.98 9.69
C ASP A 11 3.46 10.99 8.53
N LEU A 12 3.07 9.74 8.80
CA LEU A 12 2.94 8.69 7.78
C LEU A 12 1.87 8.99 6.72
N ASP A 13 0.75 9.61 7.12
CA ASP A 13 -0.39 9.86 6.22
C ASP A 13 -0.09 10.91 5.14
N PHE A 14 0.93 11.74 5.34
CA PHE A 14 1.35 12.80 4.42
C PHE A 14 2.82 12.72 4.03
N ALA A 15 3.48 11.61 4.38
CA ALA A 15 4.86 11.35 4.03
C ALA A 15 4.99 11.19 2.50
N PRO A 16 5.86 11.97 1.83
CA PRO A 16 6.10 11.77 0.40
C PRO A 16 6.84 10.46 0.12
N SER A 17 7.60 9.96 1.11
CA SER A 17 8.36 8.73 1.00
C SER A 17 8.54 8.06 2.36
N ILE A 18 8.76 6.76 2.34
CA ILE A 18 9.07 5.95 3.51
C ILE A 18 10.22 4.99 3.18
N ALA A 19 10.99 4.62 4.20
CA ALA A 19 11.90 3.48 4.17
C ALA A 19 11.36 2.39 5.10
N ILE A 20 11.63 1.13 4.75
CA ILE A 20 11.21 -0.03 5.53
C ILE A 20 12.46 -0.87 5.80
N THR A 21 12.73 -1.19 7.07
CA THR A 21 13.79 -2.13 7.42
C THR A 21 13.33 -3.55 7.13
N HIS A 22 14.25 -4.45 6.86
CA HIS A 22 13.96 -5.87 6.69
C HIS A 22 15.11 -6.69 7.25
N PHE A 23 14.79 -7.87 7.76
CA PHE A 23 15.79 -8.83 8.20
C PHE A 23 15.93 -9.95 7.15
N GLY A 24 17.04 -9.94 6.39
CA GLY A 24 17.30 -10.93 5.34
C GLY A 24 16.63 -10.58 4.01
N SER A 25 15.68 -11.40 3.55
CA SER A 25 14.95 -11.19 2.29
C SER A 25 13.45 -10.92 2.50
N GLU A 26 13.00 -10.84 3.75
CA GLU A 26 11.59 -10.70 4.10
C GLU A 26 11.39 -9.68 5.22
N ILE A 27 10.19 -9.09 5.25
CA ILE A 27 9.77 -8.17 6.31
C ILE A 27 9.09 -9.00 7.40
N SER A 28 9.58 -8.90 8.63
CA SER A 28 9.09 -9.59 9.80
C SER A 28 8.37 -8.66 10.78
N THR A 29 7.17 -9.07 11.19
CA THR A 29 6.40 -8.34 12.22
C THR A 29 7.18 -8.27 13.52
N ARG A 30 7.07 -7.15 14.24
CA ARG A 30 7.69 -6.87 15.55
C ARG A 30 9.22 -6.77 15.52
N PHE A 31 9.86 -7.01 14.38
CA PHE A 31 11.30 -6.82 14.21
C PHE A 31 11.61 -5.64 13.29
N ASP A 32 10.78 -5.45 12.28
CA ASP A 32 10.98 -4.38 11.31
C ASP A 32 10.20 -3.10 11.61
N ASP A 33 10.78 -1.99 11.15
CA ASP A 33 10.33 -0.63 11.34
C ASP A 33 10.08 0.07 10.01
N VAL A 34 9.13 1.00 10.03
CA VAL A 34 8.93 2.00 8.97
C VAL A 34 9.52 3.33 9.42
N LEU A 35 10.35 3.91 8.57
CA LEU A 35 10.95 5.23 8.74
C LEU A 35 10.24 6.19 7.80
N VAL A 36 9.59 7.21 8.36
CA VAL A 36 8.99 8.28 7.55
C VAL A 36 10.10 9.18 7.03
N LEU A 37 10.21 9.28 5.71
CA LEU A 37 11.19 10.11 5.02
C LEU A 37 10.50 11.41 4.58
N GLY A 38 10.65 12.44 5.41
CA GLY A 38 10.07 13.75 5.19
C GLY A 38 10.51 14.73 6.29
N GLY A 39 10.26 16.02 6.06
CA GLY A 39 10.71 17.10 6.96
C GLY A 39 12.13 17.58 6.66
N GLY A 40 12.41 18.83 7.05
CA GLY A 40 13.72 19.45 6.87
C GLY A 40 14.84 18.73 7.66
N PRO A 41 16.11 19.13 7.49
CA PRO A 41 17.26 18.48 8.11
C PRO A 41 17.22 18.42 9.66
N THR A 42 16.33 19.18 10.29
CA THR A 42 16.11 19.21 11.74
C THR A 42 14.99 18.29 12.23
N THR A 43 14.30 17.57 11.34
CA THR A 43 13.18 16.69 11.72
C THR A 43 13.69 15.37 12.25
N ILE A 44 13.31 15.05 13.50
CA ILE A 44 13.62 13.76 14.13
C ILE A 44 12.76 12.67 13.49
N ARG A 45 13.40 11.67 12.89
CA ARG A 45 12.75 10.50 12.30
C ARG A 45 12.60 9.41 13.35
N LEU A 46 11.38 9.20 13.81
CA LEU A 46 11.07 8.15 14.79
C LEU A 46 10.63 6.87 14.04
N PRO A 47 11.22 5.70 14.33
CA PRO A 47 10.83 4.44 13.71
C PRO A 47 9.44 4.00 14.19
N CYS A 48 8.66 3.48 13.26
CA CYS A 48 7.33 2.92 13.52
C CYS A 48 7.35 1.40 13.40
N ARG A 49 7.25 0.70 14.54
CA ARG A 49 7.27 -0.75 14.62
C ARG A 49 6.08 -1.40 13.92
N ILE A 50 6.35 -2.31 12.99
CA ILE A 50 5.31 -3.10 12.31
C ILE A 50 4.77 -4.13 13.30
N GLU A 51 3.48 -4.06 13.63
CA GLU A 51 2.83 -5.00 14.53
C GLU A 51 2.24 -6.20 13.77
N ARG A 52 1.59 -5.94 12.63
CA ARG A 52 0.99 -6.97 11.80
C ARG A 52 1.11 -6.64 10.31
N ILE A 53 1.33 -7.68 9.51
CA ILE A 53 1.29 -7.63 8.06
C ILE A 53 0.04 -8.38 7.61
N ARG A 54 -0.84 -7.70 6.86
CA ARG A 54 -1.98 -8.36 6.21
C ARG A 54 -1.65 -8.66 4.75
N PRO A 55 -1.62 -9.95 4.36
CA PRO A 55 -1.41 -10.31 2.97
C PRO A 55 -2.58 -9.82 2.13
N LEU A 56 -2.29 -9.60 0.85
CA LEU A 56 -3.29 -9.20 -0.13
C LEU A 56 -3.77 -10.46 -0.85
N ASP A 57 -5.09 -10.63 -1.00
CA ASP A 57 -5.61 -11.67 -1.86
C ASP A 57 -5.44 -11.26 -3.32
N VAL A 58 -4.27 -11.56 -3.86
CA VAL A 58 -3.91 -11.23 -5.24
C VAL A 58 -4.77 -11.97 -6.26
N LYS A 59 -5.39 -13.10 -5.89
CA LYS A 59 -6.27 -13.84 -6.79
C LYS A 59 -7.60 -13.12 -6.92
N ALA A 60 -8.20 -12.76 -5.78
CA ALA A 60 -9.44 -11.99 -5.76
C ALA A 60 -9.26 -10.65 -6.48
N LEU A 61 -8.15 -9.94 -6.24
CA LEU A 61 -7.88 -8.68 -6.94
C LEU A 61 -7.78 -8.83 -8.45
N ARG A 62 -6.99 -9.80 -8.93
CA ARG A 62 -6.86 -10.06 -10.38
C ARG A 62 -8.18 -10.43 -11.03
N ALA A 63 -9.02 -11.20 -10.34
CA ALA A 63 -10.36 -11.54 -10.82
C ALA A 63 -11.24 -10.28 -10.96
N SER A 64 -11.26 -9.41 -9.95
CA SER A 64 -11.98 -8.13 -10.01
C SER A 64 -11.46 -7.20 -11.11
N GLU A 65 -10.14 -7.08 -11.27
CA GLU A 65 -9.52 -6.29 -12.34
C GLU A 65 -9.90 -6.82 -13.73
N LYS A 66 -9.92 -8.14 -13.92
CA LYS A 66 -10.32 -8.78 -15.17
C LYS A 66 -11.78 -8.49 -15.49
N ALA A 67 -12.68 -8.68 -14.53
CA ALA A 67 -14.11 -8.41 -14.72
C ALA A 67 -14.37 -6.94 -15.08
N LEU A 68 -13.69 -6.00 -14.40
CA LEU A 68 -13.79 -4.57 -14.72
C LEU A 68 -13.27 -4.28 -16.13
N ARG A 69 -12.18 -4.92 -16.54
CA ARG A 69 -11.63 -4.77 -17.90
C ARG A 69 -12.60 -5.29 -18.96
N GLU A 70 -13.23 -6.44 -18.74
CA GLU A 70 -14.23 -7.01 -19.65
C GLU A 70 -15.47 -6.13 -19.75
N ALA A 71 -15.97 -5.60 -18.63
CA ALA A 71 -17.08 -4.64 -18.62
C ALA A 71 -16.75 -3.36 -19.42
N ASN A 72 -15.57 -2.78 -19.19
CA ASN A 72 -15.09 -1.61 -19.95
C ASN A 72 -14.94 -1.88 -21.45
N MET A 73 -14.52 -3.09 -21.84
CA MET A 73 -14.44 -3.48 -23.25
C MET A 73 -15.83 -3.56 -23.87
N GLN A 74 -16.79 -4.19 -23.18
CA GLN A 74 -18.18 -4.29 -23.64
C GLN A 74 -18.84 -2.92 -23.80
N GLU A 75 -18.58 -1.99 -22.88
CA GLU A 75 -19.09 -0.62 -23.00
C GLU A 75 -18.47 0.15 -24.18
N ARG A 76 -17.18 -0.06 -24.46
CA ARG A 76 -16.49 0.53 -25.61
C ARG A 76 -16.92 -0.03 -26.96
N THR A 77 -17.30 -1.31 -27.01
CA THR A 77 -17.83 -1.94 -28.24
C THR A 77 -19.33 -1.82 -28.38
N ARG A 78 -20.06 -1.30 -27.38
CA ARG A 78 -21.47 -1.00 -27.51
C ARG A 78 -21.63 0.17 -28.50
N PRO A 79 -22.25 -0.04 -29.67
CA PRO A 79 -22.44 1.06 -30.62
C PRO A 79 -23.30 2.12 -29.94
N ALA A 80 -22.90 3.39 -30.07
CA ALA A 80 -23.71 4.52 -29.61
C ALA A 80 -25.01 4.53 -30.42
N SER A 81 -26.06 3.93 -29.89
CA SER A 81 -27.41 4.07 -30.42
C SER A 81 -27.91 5.45 -30.01
N GLY A 82 -27.48 6.47 -30.75
CA GLY A 82 -28.22 7.72 -30.87
C GLY A 82 -29.42 7.50 -31.78
N GLY A 83 -30.61 7.78 -31.24
CA GLY A 83 -31.89 7.83 -31.95
C GLY A 83 -32.77 8.84 -31.27
#